data_AF-A0AAU5XC88-F1
#
_entry.id   AF-A0AAU5XC88-F1
#
_cell.length_a   1.000
_cell.length_b   1.000
_cell.length_c   1.000
_cell.angle_alpha   90.00
_cell.angle_beta   90.00
_cell.angle_gamma   90.00
#
_symmetry.space_group_name_H-M   'P 1'
#
loop_
_entity.id
_entity.type
_entity.pdbx_description
1 polymer ?
#
loop_
_entity_poly.entity_id
_entity_poly.type
_entity_poly.pdbx_seq_one_letter_code
_entity_poly.pdbx_strand_id
1 'polypeptide(L)'
;MRITEAAQRLGTSPRMLRYREALGLLPPIREPRGHRRFGDEELRAVALALTLEKRYDISPGELAFGLRVLAEPDVRAAVRELGERVGRLSPPPARALDFEKEKALRLLRGRR
;
A
#
# COMPACT_ATOMS: atom_id res chain seq x y z
N MET A 1 -7.40 13.80 -19.41
CA MET A 1 -7.91 14.97 -18.65
C MET A 1 -6.75 15.74 -18.06
N ARG A 2 -6.74 17.09 -18.12
CA ARG A 2 -5.68 17.89 -17.48
C ARG A 2 -5.81 17.84 -15.95
N ILE A 3 -4.72 18.11 -15.23
CA ILE A 3 -4.72 18.09 -13.75
C ILE A 3 -5.75 19.03 -13.12
N THR A 4 -6.06 20.16 -13.77
CA THR A 4 -7.06 21.13 -13.32
C THR A 4 -8.48 20.58 -13.42
N GLU A 5 -8.81 19.95 -14.56
CA GLU A 5 -10.09 19.29 -14.78
C GLU A 5 -10.28 18.10 -13.84
N ALA A 6 -9.21 17.31 -13.65
CA ALA A 6 -9.20 16.18 -12.72
C ALA A 6 -9.46 16.63 -11.28
N ALA A 7 -8.78 17.70 -10.86
CA ALA A 7 -8.96 18.30 -9.54
C ALA A 7 -10.41 18.76 -9.32
N GLN A 8 -10.99 19.45 -10.32
CA GLN A 8 -12.38 19.91 -10.25
C GLN A 8 -13.36 18.73 -10.17
N ARG A 9 -13.18 17.69 -10.99
CA ARG A 9 -14.04 16.48 -10.97
C ARG A 9 -13.97 15.73 -9.64
N LEU A 10 -12.81 15.73 -8.99
CA LEU A 10 -12.56 15.05 -7.72
C LEU A 10 -12.84 15.92 -6.49
N GLY A 11 -13.27 17.17 -6.68
CA GLY A 11 -13.50 18.11 -5.57
C GLY A 11 -12.24 18.42 -4.76
N THR A 12 -11.07 18.39 -5.39
CA THR A 12 -9.78 18.66 -4.75
C THR A 12 -9.00 19.75 -5.48
N SER A 13 -7.83 20.15 -4.98
CA SER A 13 -6.99 21.14 -5.64
C SER A 13 -5.92 20.47 -6.53
N PRO A 14 -5.48 21.14 -7.63
CA PRO A 14 -4.37 20.63 -8.44
C PRO A 14 -3.07 20.44 -7.63
N ARG A 15 -2.82 21.29 -6.64
CA ARG A 15 -1.69 21.15 -5.71
C ARG A 15 -1.77 19.84 -4.93
N MET A 16 -2.96 19.50 -4.48
CA MET A 16 -3.26 18.33 -3.66
C MET A 16 -3.20 17.03 -4.48
N LEU A 17 -3.50 17.08 -5.79
CA LEU A 17 -3.19 15.98 -6.72
C LEU A 17 -1.69 15.78 -6.92
N ARG A 18 -0.92 16.87 -7.14
CA ARG A 18 0.55 16.77 -7.27
C ARG A 18 1.20 16.22 -6.01
N TYR A 19 0.68 16.59 -4.84
CA TYR A 19 1.16 16.05 -3.56
C TYR A 19 0.94 14.54 -3.48
N ARG A 20 -0.25 14.05 -3.82
CA ARG A 20 -0.54 12.59 -3.88
C ARG A 20 0.34 11.87 -4.91
N GLU A 21 0.60 12.49 -6.05
CA GLU A 21 1.50 11.96 -7.07
C GLU A 21 2.93 11.80 -6.52
N ALA A 22 3.45 12.83 -5.83
CA ALA A 22 4.76 12.78 -5.20
C ALA A 22 4.87 11.70 -4.12
N LEU A 23 3.75 11.38 -3.46
CA LEU A 23 3.66 10.29 -2.48
C LEU A 23 3.50 8.89 -3.12
N GLY A 24 3.37 8.79 -4.44
CA GLY A 24 3.14 7.51 -5.12
C GLY A 24 1.71 6.98 -5.00
N LEU A 25 0.74 7.82 -4.63
CA LEU A 25 -0.69 7.44 -4.55
C LEU A 25 -1.40 7.50 -5.92
N LEU A 26 -0.65 7.80 -6.98
CA LEU A 26 -1.10 7.84 -8.35
C LEU A 26 -0.16 6.96 -9.19
N PRO A 27 -0.68 6.19 -10.16
CA PRO A 27 0.19 5.48 -11.07
C PRO A 27 1.03 6.49 -11.86
N PRO A 28 2.28 6.14 -12.22
CA PRO A 28 3.16 7.05 -12.93
C PRO A 28 2.55 7.42 -14.28
N ILE A 29 2.14 8.68 -14.45
CA ILE A 29 1.61 9.20 -15.71
C ILE A 29 2.79 9.35 -16.68
N ARG A 30 3.13 8.27 -17.39
CA ARG A 30 4.18 8.29 -18.42
C ARG A 30 3.62 8.87 -19.71
N GLU A 31 3.85 10.17 -19.94
CA GLU A 31 3.92 10.70 -21.30
C GLU A 31 5.37 11.08 -21.63
N PRO A 32 5.97 10.55 -22.73
CA PRO A 32 7.38 10.78 -23.03
C PRO A 32 7.76 12.25 -23.27
N ARG A 33 6.83 13.12 -23.71
CA ARG A 33 7.08 14.55 -24.02
C ARG A 33 5.82 15.44 -23.98
N GLY A 34 4.87 15.21 -23.06
CA GLY A 34 3.56 15.88 -23.06
C GLY A 34 3.03 16.32 -21.69
N HIS A 35 1.98 17.16 -21.71
CA HIS A 35 1.28 17.59 -20.50
C HIS A 35 0.56 16.40 -19.85
N ARG A 36 0.77 16.17 -18.54
CA ARG A 36 0.18 15.06 -17.77
C ARG A 36 -1.33 14.90 -18.04
N ARG A 37 -1.72 13.72 -18.53
CA ARG A 37 -3.13 13.34 -18.73
C ARG A 37 -3.54 12.33 -17.68
N PHE A 38 -4.56 12.67 -16.90
CA PHE A 38 -5.30 11.74 -16.05
C PHE A 38 -6.32 11.01 -16.92
N GLY A 39 -6.25 9.68 -16.96
CA GLY A 39 -7.29 8.82 -17.48
C GLY A 39 -8.30 8.45 -16.39
N ASP A 40 -9.31 7.64 -16.75
CA ASP A 40 -10.34 7.26 -15.81
C ASP A 40 -9.82 6.30 -14.71
N GLU A 41 -8.77 5.54 -14.99
CA GLU A 41 -8.14 4.65 -13.99
C GLU A 41 -7.44 5.46 -12.90
N GLU A 42 -6.66 6.48 -13.28
CA GLU A 42 -6.03 7.39 -12.34
C GLU A 42 -7.08 8.08 -11.46
N LEU A 43 -8.19 8.53 -12.06
CA LEU A 43 -9.26 9.18 -11.31
C LEU A 43 -9.94 8.24 -10.32
N ARG A 44 -10.17 6.98 -10.70
CA ARG A 44 -10.70 5.96 -9.77
C ARG A 44 -9.75 5.69 -8.62
N ALA A 45 -8.44 5.62 -8.89
CA ALA A 45 -7.43 5.45 -7.86
C ALA A 45 -7.44 6.61 -6.85
N VAL A 46 -7.49 7.87 -7.32
CA VAL A 46 -7.58 9.03 -6.41
C VAL A 46 -8.89 9.04 -5.63
N ALA A 47 -10.02 8.74 -6.28
CA ALA A 47 -11.31 8.70 -5.60
C ALA A 47 -11.32 7.65 -4.47
N LEU A 48 -10.70 6.49 -4.71
CA LEU A 48 -10.50 5.47 -3.67
C LEU A 48 -9.59 5.99 -2.55
N ALA A 49 -8.45 6.60 -2.87
CA ALA A 49 -7.55 7.18 -1.87
C ALA A 49 -8.28 8.19 -0.98
N LEU A 50 -9.03 9.14 -1.57
CA LEU A 50 -9.85 10.12 -0.83
C LEU A 50 -10.89 9.45 0.07
N THR A 51 -11.48 8.35 -0.40
CA THR A 51 -12.45 7.58 0.39
C THR A 51 -11.79 6.92 1.59
N LEU A 52 -10.60 6.33 1.41
CA LEU A 52 -9.85 5.69 2.50
C LEU A 52 -9.35 6.71 3.52
N GLU A 53 -8.79 7.83 3.05
CA GLU A 53 -8.36 8.96 3.89
C GLU A 53 -9.50 9.43 4.80
N LYS A 54 -10.69 9.67 4.23
CA LYS A 54 -11.87 10.08 4.99
C LYS A 54 -12.38 8.98 5.93
N ARG A 55 -12.43 7.72 5.48
CA ARG A 55 -13.02 6.62 6.24
C ARG A 55 -12.22 6.27 7.48
N TYR A 56 -10.89 6.32 7.38
CA TYR A 56 -10.00 5.96 8.48
C TYR A 56 -9.42 7.17 9.21
N ASP A 57 -9.81 8.38 8.81
CA ASP A 57 -9.30 9.65 9.35
C ASP A 57 -7.76 9.70 9.29
N ILE A 58 -7.22 9.40 8.12
CA ILE A 58 -5.78 9.37 7.86
C ILE A 58 -5.39 10.39 6.79
N SER A 59 -4.19 10.91 6.92
CA SER A 59 -3.56 11.77 5.94
C SER A 59 -3.12 10.99 4.67
N PRO A 60 -2.92 11.68 3.54
CA PRO A 60 -2.34 11.07 2.34
C PRO A 60 -0.96 10.44 2.62
N GLY A 61 -0.17 11.02 3.52
CA GLY A 61 1.15 10.50 3.87
C GLY A 61 1.08 9.16 4.59
N GLU A 62 0.14 9.01 5.51
CA GLU A 62 -0.10 7.73 6.22
C GLU A 62 -0.63 6.66 5.27
N LEU A 63 -1.54 7.00 4.37
CA LEU A 63 -2.01 6.07 3.35
C LEU A 63 -0.85 5.61 2.44
N ALA A 64 -0.01 6.54 2.00
CA ALA A 64 1.16 6.23 1.19
C ALA A 64 2.15 5.34 1.95
N PHE A 65 2.39 5.62 3.24
CA PHE A 65 3.21 4.77 4.08
C PHE A 65 2.60 3.37 4.26
N GLY A 66 1.28 3.26 4.42
CA GLY A 66 0.56 1.99 4.46
C GLY A 66 0.78 1.16 3.19
N LEU A 67 0.75 1.78 2.01
CA LEU A 67 1.10 1.10 0.75
C LEU A 67 2.57 0.67 0.72
N ARG A 68 3.49 1.50 1.22
CA ARG A 68 4.91 1.12 1.33
C ARG A 68 5.11 -0.09 2.24
N VAL A 69 4.42 -0.17 3.37
CA VAL A 69 4.42 -1.36 4.24
C VAL A 69 3.95 -2.61 3.49
N LEU A 70 2.97 -2.46 2.57
CA LEU A 70 2.48 -3.56 1.74
C LEU A 70 3.38 -3.92 0.56
N ALA A 71 4.21 -2.99 0.08
CA ALA A 71 5.05 -3.16 -1.12
C ALA A 71 6.51 -3.49 -0.80
N GLU A 72 7.08 -2.92 0.26
CA GLU A 72 8.50 -3.00 0.61
C GLU A 72 8.70 -4.02 1.76
N PRO A 73 9.37 -5.16 1.52
CA PRO A 73 9.57 -6.20 2.55
C PRO A 73 10.30 -5.69 3.80
N ASP A 74 11.33 -4.86 3.62
CA ASP A 74 12.15 -4.35 4.72
C ASP A 74 11.35 -3.38 5.61
N VAL A 75 10.55 -2.49 5.00
CA VAL A 75 9.66 -1.57 5.73
C VAL A 75 8.62 -2.37 6.52
N ARG A 76 8.05 -3.41 5.91
CA ARG A 76 7.09 -4.30 6.58
C ARG A 76 7.69 -4.98 7.80
N ALA A 77 8.91 -5.52 7.68
CA ALA A 77 9.61 -6.18 8.78
C ALA A 77 9.86 -5.20 9.94
N ALA A 78 10.34 -3.98 9.65
CA ALA A 78 10.61 -2.97 10.66
C ALA A 78 9.33 -2.50 11.39
N VAL A 79 8.25 -2.23 10.65
CA VAL A 79 6.96 -1.82 11.26
C VAL A 79 6.36 -2.97 12.09
N ARG A 80 6.55 -4.22 11.66
CA ARG A 80 6.09 -5.40 12.39
C ARG A 80 6.85 -5.59 13.70
N GLU A 81 8.17 -5.43 13.68
CA GLU A 81 9.02 -5.45 14.87
C GLU A 81 8.58 -4.37 15.87
N LEU A 82 8.34 -3.13 15.39
CA LEU A 82 7.80 -2.08 16.24
C LEU A 82 6.45 -2.50 16.87
N GLY A 83 5.55 -3.03 16.05
CA GLY A 83 4.23 -3.51 16.48
C GLY A 83 4.30 -4.61 17.56
N GLU A 84 5.27 -5.51 17.46
CA GLU A 84 5.54 -6.53 18.48
C GLU A 84 6.09 -5.90 19.77
N ARG A 85 7.06 -4.99 19.68
CA ARG A 85 7.64 -4.28 20.84
C ARG A 85 6.60 -3.46 21.61
N VAL A 86 5.64 -2.85 20.92
CA VAL A 86 4.56 -2.08 21.55
C VAL A 86 3.35 -2.93 21.94
N GLY A 87 3.42 -4.27 21.76
CA GLY A 87 2.35 -5.20 22.14
C GLY A 87 1.08 -5.09 21.29
N ARG A 88 1.16 -4.48 20.10
CA ARG A 88 0.03 -4.32 19.16
C ARG A 88 -0.08 -5.48 18.17
N LEU A 89 1.02 -6.18 17.93
CA LEU A 89 1.06 -7.38 17.10
C LEU A 89 1.58 -8.54 17.93
N SER A 90 0.93 -9.70 17.80
CA SER A 90 1.50 -10.95 18.28
C SER A 90 2.50 -11.46 17.23
N PRO A 91 3.63 -12.05 17.66
CA PRO A 91 4.49 -12.77 16.74
C PRO A 91 3.64 -13.83 16.01
N PRO A 92 3.92 -14.11 14.71
CA PRO A 92 3.18 -15.12 14.01
C PRO A 92 3.38 -16.43 14.76
N PRO A 93 2.37 -17.32 14.83
CA PRO A 93 2.53 -18.60 15.51
C PRO A 93 3.55 -19.46 14.75
N ALA A 94 4.84 -19.29 15.07
CA ALA A 94 5.94 -20.07 14.52
C ALA A 94 5.68 -21.58 14.67
N ARG A 95 4.97 -21.96 15.74
CA ARG A 95 4.57 -23.34 16.04
C ARG A 95 3.74 -24.02 14.95
N ALA A 96 2.92 -23.31 14.17
CA ALA A 96 2.09 -23.95 13.15
C ALA A 96 2.90 -24.37 11.91
N LEU A 97 3.90 -23.58 11.53
CA LEU A 97 4.78 -23.87 10.40
C LEU A 97 5.80 -24.96 10.73
N ASP A 98 6.28 -24.99 11.97
CA ASP A 98 7.18 -26.05 12.45
C ASP A 98 6.48 -27.41 12.49
N PHE A 99 5.21 -27.45 12.89
CA PHE A 99 4.43 -28.70 12.96
C PHE A 99 4.19 -29.31 11.57
N GLU A 100 3.84 -28.49 10.58
CA GLU A 100 3.66 -28.95 9.19
C GLU A 100 5.00 -29.41 8.57
N LYS A 101 6.09 -28.69 8.83
CA LYS A 101 7.42 -29.06 8.38
C LYS A 101 7.89 -30.37 9.01
N GLU A 102 7.66 -30.56 10.31
CA GLU A 102 8.05 -31.76 11.03
C GLU A 102 7.22 -32.98 10.58
N LYS A 103 5.92 -32.79 10.33
CA LYS A 103 5.04 -33.82 9.75
C LYS A 103 5.50 -34.22 8.35
N ALA A 104 5.82 -33.26 7.48
CA ALA A 104 6.34 -33.52 6.14
C ALA A 104 7.68 -34.29 6.18
N LEU A 105 8.58 -33.91 7.10
CA LEU A 105 9.86 -34.60 7.30
C LEU A 105 9.66 -36.04 7.81
N ARG A 106 8.68 -36.30 8.69
CA ARG A 106 8.34 -37.66 9.13
C ARG A 106 7.80 -38.53 8.00
N LEU A 107 6.95 -37.97 7.14
CA LEU A 107 6.40 -38.67 5.97
C LEU A 107 7.47 -39.03 4.93
N LEU A 108 8.51 -38.20 4.77
CA LEU A 108 9.66 -38.49 3.91
C LEU A 108 10.60 -39.56 4.51
N ARG A 109 10.73 -39.61 5.84
CA ARG A 109 11.58 -40.59 6.53
C ARG A 109 10.94 -41.98 6.67
N GLY A 110 9.61 -42.08 6.69
CA GLY A 110 8.88 -43.34 6.86
C GLY A 110 8.62 -44.14 5.57
N ARG A 111 9.24 -43.77 4.44
CA ARG A 111 8.98 -44.37 3.12
C ARG A 111 10.16 -45.20 2.57
N ARG A 112 11.00 -45.76 3.45
CA ARG A 112 12.08 -46.71 3.13
C ARG A 112 11.76 -48.10 3.67
#